data_AF-A0AAJ1M7X2-F1
#
_entry.id   AF-A0AAJ1M7X2-F1
#
_cell.length_a   1.000
_cell.length_b   1.000
_cell.length_c   1.000
_cell.angle_alpha   90.00
_cell.angle_beta   90.00
_cell.angle_gamma   90.00
#
_symmetry.space_group_name_H-M   'P 1'
#
loop_
_entity.id
_entity.type
_entity.pdbx_description
1 polymer ?
#
loop_
_entity_poly.entity_id
_entity_poly.type
_entity_poly.pdbx_seq_one_letter_code
_entity_poly.pdbx_strand_id
1 'polypeptide(L)'
;MTRQEKRNRNKQRAKKNQGRLIIVVVLALIWFISLAFLSTLSVAKAQDDVATQESTYRQRQSDLKKLKAKKAKLKSSTGTTDLVAKENDLTNQYSDLVKQMYGGIKSRQDFSNQKANIKKLFGANGYSQLENQVLVGTKSVLASANNNVSVSFYGFDNNSQTIHVVVVTEYSLGTLAGYTGTTYIDANYSLAKDKAISSSITSAVHSPQDTNSNDNSSQ
;
A
#
# COMPACT_ATOMS: atom_id res chain seq x y z
N MET A 1 -7.80 -9.51 -71.05
CA MET A 1 -7.96 -8.76 -69.78
C MET A 1 -7.44 -7.34 -69.98
N THR A 2 -8.31 -6.33 -70.03
CA THR A 2 -7.94 -4.96 -70.43
C THR A 2 -7.36 -4.16 -69.26
N ARG A 3 -6.52 -3.14 -69.57
CA ARG A 3 -5.91 -2.26 -68.55
C ARG A 3 -6.96 -1.56 -67.65
N GLN A 4 -8.18 -1.36 -68.14
CA GLN A 4 -9.29 -0.78 -67.37
C GLN A 4 -9.85 -1.75 -66.31
N GLU A 5 -9.97 -3.05 -66.59
CA GLU A 5 -10.42 -4.03 -65.60
C GLU A 5 -9.46 -4.15 -64.42
N LYS A 6 -8.14 -4.14 -64.67
CA LYS A 6 -7.13 -4.16 -63.61
C LYS A 6 -7.21 -2.92 -62.71
N ARG A 7 -7.46 -1.73 -63.29
CA ARG A 7 -7.64 -0.48 -62.54
C ARG A 7 -8.90 -0.48 -61.68
N ASN A 8 -10.03 -0.99 -62.18
CA ASN A 8 -11.28 -1.08 -61.41
C ASN A 8 -11.19 -2.10 -60.27
N ARG A 9 -10.55 -3.26 -60.49
CA ARG A 9 -10.30 -4.25 -59.43
C ARG A 9 -9.37 -3.71 -58.34
N ASN A 10 -8.33 -2.94 -58.69
CA ASN A 10 -7.45 -2.32 -57.71
C ASN A 10 -8.15 -1.21 -56.89
N LYS A 11 -9.03 -0.40 -57.50
CA LYS A 11 -9.83 0.60 -56.77
C LYS A 11 -10.83 -0.05 -55.80
N GLN A 12 -11.47 -1.16 -56.18
CA GLN A 12 -12.37 -1.90 -55.29
C GLN A 12 -11.61 -2.58 -54.12
N ARG A 13 -10.43 -3.14 -54.39
CA ARG A 13 -9.55 -3.70 -53.34
C ARG A 13 -9.04 -2.63 -52.37
N ALA A 14 -8.69 -1.44 -52.87
CA ALA A 14 -8.28 -0.31 -52.03
C ALA A 14 -9.40 0.19 -51.13
N LYS A 15 -10.64 0.34 -51.64
CA LYS A 15 -11.82 0.70 -50.82
C LYS A 15 -12.13 -0.36 -49.75
N LYS A 16 -12.04 -1.65 -50.09
CA LYS A 16 -12.27 -2.75 -49.14
C LYS A 16 -11.20 -2.81 -48.05
N ASN A 17 -9.94 -2.54 -48.41
CA ASN A 17 -8.83 -2.48 -47.45
C ASN A 17 -8.92 -1.24 -46.55
N GLN A 18 -9.33 -0.08 -47.08
CA GLN A 18 -9.60 1.11 -46.26
C GLN A 18 -10.73 0.87 -45.25
N GLY A 19 -11.83 0.23 -45.67
CA GLY A 19 -12.92 -0.13 -44.74
C GLY A 19 -12.48 -1.08 -43.62
N ARG A 20 -11.64 -2.07 -43.93
CA ARG A 20 -11.05 -2.96 -42.92
C ARG A 20 -10.09 -2.23 -41.97
N LEU A 21 -9.31 -1.30 -42.49
CA LEU A 21 -8.34 -0.51 -41.71
C LEU A 21 -9.06 0.41 -40.72
N ILE A 22 -10.17 1.04 -41.14
CA ILE A 22 -11.02 1.85 -40.26
C ILE A 22 -11.60 1.01 -39.12
N ILE A 23 -12.11 -0.20 -39.40
CA ILE A 23 -12.65 -1.09 -38.36
C ILE A 23 -11.57 -1.48 -37.34
N VAL A 24 -10.35 -1.80 -37.80
CA VAL A 24 -9.23 -2.13 -36.90
C VAL A 24 -8.83 -0.94 -36.03
N VAL A 25 -8.79 0.28 -36.60
CA VAL A 25 -8.46 1.49 -35.83
C VAL A 25 -9.52 1.81 -34.78
N VAL A 26 -10.81 1.67 -35.13
CA VAL A 26 -11.92 1.88 -34.18
C VAL A 26 -11.87 0.86 -33.04
N LEU A 27 -11.62 -0.42 -33.34
CA LEU A 27 -11.49 -1.46 -32.30
C LEU A 27 -10.28 -1.22 -31.39
N ALA A 28 -9.15 -0.79 -31.94
CA ALA A 28 -7.96 -0.44 -31.16
C ALA A 28 -8.22 0.76 -30.23
N LEU A 29 -8.94 1.78 -30.70
CA LEU A 29 -9.35 2.93 -29.89
C LEU A 29 -10.28 2.54 -28.75
N ILE A 30 -11.29 1.71 -29.01
CA ILE A 30 -12.22 1.22 -27.97
C ILE A 30 -11.46 0.42 -26.90
N TRP A 31 -10.51 -0.41 -27.32
CA TRP A 31 -9.67 -1.18 -26.40
C TRP A 31 -8.78 -0.26 -25.53
N PHE A 32 -8.18 0.77 -26.13
CA PHE A 32 -7.37 1.77 -25.41
C PHE A 32 -8.20 2.57 -24.39
N ILE A 33 -9.40 3.01 -24.77
CA ILE A 33 -10.32 3.74 -23.89
C ILE A 33 -10.77 2.86 -22.73
N SER A 34 -11.03 1.58 -23.01
CA SER A 34 -11.42 0.60 -22.00
C SER A 34 -10.28 0.34 -21.01
N LEU A 35 -9.02 0.23 -21.47
CA LEU A 35 -7.85 0.13 -20.59
C LEU A 35 -7.68 1.36 -19.70
N ALA A 36 -7.87 2.56 -20.26
CA ALA A 36 -7.80 3.80 -19.49
C ALA A 36 -8.89 3.85 -18.41
N PHE A 37 -10.13 3.46 -18.73
CA PHE A 37 -11.25 3.44 -17.78
C PHE A 37 -11.07 2.40 -16.67
N LEU A 38 -10.51 1.23 -16.99
CA LEU A 38 -10.15 0.21 -15.99
C LEU A 38 -9.07 0.72 -15.02
N SER A 39 -8.11 1.51 -15.52
CA SER A 39 -7.04 2.06 -14.67
C SER A 39 -7.56 3.11 -13.68
N THR A 40 -8.49 3.98 -14.06
CA THR A 40 -9.05 5.01 -13.15
C THR A 40 -9.92 4.41 -12.05
N LEU A 41 -10.71 3.38 -12.36
CA LEU A 41 -11.51 2.65 -11.36
C LEU A 41 -10.66 1.97 -10.29
N SER A 42 -9.45 1.51 -10.64
CA SER A 42 -8.54 0.87 -9.68
C SER A 42 -7.96 1.84 -8.66
N VAL A 43 -7.70 3.08 -9.07
CA VAL A 43 -7.18 4.14 -8.20
C VAL A 43 -8.25 4.62 -7.22
N ALA A 44 -9.49 4.82 -7.69
CA ALA A 44 -10.60 5.23 -6.83
C ALA A 44 -10.89 4.19 -5.72
N LYS A 45 -10.89 2.90 -6.06
CA LYS A 45 -11.05 1.82 -5.07
C LYS A 45 -9.93 1.79 -4.03
N ALA A 46 -8.68 2.03 -4.44
CA ALA A 46 -7.55 2.09 -3.51
C ALA A 46 -7.68 3.24 -2.51
N GLN A 47 -8.28 4.38 -2.92
CA GLN A 47 -8.56 5.51 -2.03
C GLN A 47 -9.70 5.19 -1.05
N ASP A 48 -10.79 4.57 -1.52
CA ASP A 48 -11.92 4.16 -0.66
C ASP A 48 -11.51 3.09 0.37
N ASP A 49 -10.68 2.12 -0.04
CA ASP A 49 -10.15 1.09 0.87
C ASP A 49 -9.29 1.71 1.98
N VAL A 50 -8.51 2.74 1.66
CA VAL A 50 -7.71 3.48 2.64
C VAL A 50 -8.58 4.30 3.59
N ALA A 51 -9.61 5.01 3.11
CA ALA A 51 -10.54 5.74 3.96
C ALA A 51 -11.30 4.79 4.93
N THR A 52 -11.65 3.60 4.44
CA THR A 52 -12.26 2.53 5.23
C THR A 52 -11.28 1.98 6.28
N GLN A 53 -10.01 1.81 5.93
CA GLN A 53 -8.98 1.39 6.87
C GLN A 53 -8.63 2.47 7.89
N GLU A 54 -8.66 3.75 7.52
CA GLU A 54 -8.44 4.87 8.43
C GLU A 54 -9.56 4.97 9.47
N SER A 55 -10.82 4.87 9.04
CA SER A 55 -11.97 4.86 9.96
C SER A 55 -11.94 3.65 10.88
N THR A 56 -11.61 2.47 10.35
CA THR A 56 -11.39 1.24 11.13
C THR A 56 -10.24 1.41 12.12
N TYR A 57 -9.14 2.06 11.73
CA TYR A 57 -7.99 2.33 12.59
C TYR A 57 -8.36 3.29 13.73
N ARG A 58 -9.08 4.38 13.44
CA ARG A 58 -9.58 5.33 14.45
C ARG A 58 -10.51 4.62 15.44
N GLN A 59 -11.37 3.73 14.96
CA GLN A 59 -12.25 2.92 15.81
C GLN A 59 -11.45 1.95 16.69
N ARG A 60 -10.48 1.23 16.12
CA ARG A 60 -9.62 0.28 16.84
C ARG A 60 -8.70 0.96 17.85
N GLN A 61 -8.25 2.20 17.61
CA GLN A 61 -7.54 3.01 18.62
C GLN A 61 -8.39 3.28 19.87
N SER A 62 -9.70 3.48 19.70
CA SER A 62 -10.64 3.66 20.81
C SER A 62 -10.76 2.38 21.65
N ASP A 63 -10.85 1.23 21.00
CA ASP A 63 -10.93 -0.08 21.67
C ASP A 63 -9.62 -0.45 22.39
N LEU A 64 -8.49 0.01 21.85
CA LEU A 64 -7.16 -0.08 22.44
C LEU A 64 -7.02 0.65 23.78
N LYS A 65 -7.55 1.87 23.88
CA LYS A 65 -7.58 2.62 25.14
C LYS A 65 -8.39 1.87 26.20
N LYS A 66 -9.47 1.21 25.80
CA LYS A 66 -10.29 0.36 26.68
C LYS A 66 -9.58 -0.93 27.08
N LEU A 67 -8.81 -1.54 26.17
CA LEU A 67 -8.06 -2.77 26.47
C LEU A 67 -6.85 -2.53 27.38
N LYS A 68 -6.16 -1.39 27.28
CA LYS A 68 -5.03 -1.04 28.17
C LYS A 68 -5.41 -1.06 29.66
N ALA A 69 -6.67 -0.75 30.00
CA ALA A 69 -7.19 -0.86 31.36
C ALA A 69 -7.34 -2.31 31.86
N LYS A 70 -7.33 -3.30 30.96
CA LYS A 70 -7.58 -4.73 31.26
C LYS A 70 -6.34 -5.63 31.16
N LYS A 71 -5.20 -5.11 30.67
CA LYS A 71 -3.97 -5.87 30.34
C LYS A 71 -3.01 -6.15 31.52
N ALA A 72 -3.39 -5.84 32.75
CA ALA A 72 -2.56 -6.13 33.91
C ALA A 72 -2.50 -7.64 34.18
N LYS A 73 -1.45 -8.30 33.65
CA LYS A 73 -0.99 -9.67 33.95
C LYS A 73 -1.79 -10.82 33.31
N LEU A 74 -1.71 -10.95 31.99
CA LEU A 74 -2.04 -12.21 31.30
C LEU A 74 -0.85 -13.17 31.39
N LYS A 75 -1.04 -14.30 32.08
CA LYS A 75 -0.05 -15.39 32.14
C LYS A 75 -0.09 -16.17 30.83
N SER A 76 1.01 -16.18 30.08
CA SER A 76 1.22 -17.13 29.00
C SER A 76 1.57 -18.51 29.58
N SER A 77 1.23 -19.58 28.85
CA SER A 77 1.59 -20.97 29.19
C SER A 77 3.10 -21.25 29.19
N THR A 78 3.93 -20.31 28.71
CA THR A 78 5.40 -20.38 28.72
C THR A 78 6.07 -19.46 29.76
N GLY A 79 5.27 -18.75 30.57
CA GLY A 79 5.73 -17.79 31.58
C GLY A 79 4.84 -16.56 31.67
N THR A 80 5.02 -15.72 32.68
CA THR A 80 4.40 -14.38 32.73
C THR A 80 5.01 -13.50 31.65
N THR A 81 4.41 -13.45 30.46
CA THR A 81 4.73 -12.44 29.44
C THR A 81 4.14 -11.11 29.88
N ASP A 82 5.00 -10.14 30.15
CA ASP A 82 4.56 -8.75 30.32
C ASP A 82 4.14 -8.20 28.95
N LEU A 83 2.83 -8.23 28.71
CA LEU A 83 2.24 -7.78 27.46
C LEU A 83 2.51 -6.29 27.19
N VAL A 84 2.62 -5.47 28.23
CA VAL A 84 2.92 -4.04 28.08
C VAL A 84 4.36 -3.84 27.64
N ALA A 85 5.31 -4.53 28.29
CA ALA A 85 6.71 -4.50 27.88
C ALA A 85 6.87 -5.00 26.45
N LYS A 86 6.15 -6.08 26.08
CA LYS A 86 6.20 -6.62 24.72
C LYS A 86 5.59 -5.68 23.68
N GLU A 87 4.51 -4.99 24.00
CA GLU A 87 3.93 -3.96 23.11
C GLU A 87 4.89 -2.80 22.89
N ASN A 88 5.59 -2.35 23.94
CA ASN A 88 6.60 -1.29 23.80
C ASN A 88 7.78 -1.74 22.92
N ASP A 89 8.28 -2.96 23.14
CA ASP A 89 9.33 -3.57 22.32
C ASP A 89 8.91 -3.66 20.84
N LEU A 90 7.72 -4.20 20.58
CA LEU A 90 7.18 -4.28 19.23
C LEU A 90 6.96 -2.89 18.62
N THR A 91 6.47 -1.91 19.39
CA THR A 91 6.29 -0.53 18.91
C THR A 91 7.59 0.03 18.34
N ASN A 92 8.70 -0.13 19.06
CA ASN A 92 10.01 0.32 18.61
C ASN A 92 10.46 -0.44 17.36
N GLN A 93 10.37 -1.78 17.38
CA GLN A 93 10.78 -2.62 16.25
C GLN A 93 10.01 -2.29 14.96
N TYR A 94 8.67 -2.16 15.03
CA TYR A 94 7.86 -1.80 13.88
C TYR A 94 8.13 -0.35 13.44
N SER A 95 8.23 0.59 14.37
CA SER A 95 8.49 2.00 14.06
C SER A 95 9.83 2.19 13.34
N ASP A 96 10.90 1.58 13.85
CA ASP A 96 12.23 1.69 13.28
C ASP A 96 12.31 1.03 11.90
N LEU A 97 11.76 -0.18 11.75
CA LEU A 97 11.76 -0.86 10.46
C LEU A 97 10.95 -0.08 9.42
N VAL A 98 9.80 0.48 9.79
CA VAL A 98 8.93 1.21 8.86
C VAL A 98 9.53 2.55 8.48
N LYS A 99 10.16 3.27 9.42
CA LYS A 99 10.94 4.48 9.11
C LYS A 99 12.09 4.18 8.14
N GLN A 100 12.78 3.06 8.34
CA GLN A 100 13.81 2.62 7.39
C GLN A 100 13.19 2.31 6.02
N MET A 101 12.09 1.58 5.97
CA MET A 101 11.44 1.23 4.70
C MET A 101 10.96 2.46 3.90
N TYR A 102 10.37 3.44 4.59
CA TYR A 102 9.77 4.62 3.96
C TYR A 102 10.62 5.89 4.09
N GLY A 103 11.95 5.77 4.13
CA GLY A 103 12.84 6.93 4.15
C GLY A 103 14.33 6.60 4.23
N GLY A 104 14.69 5.49 4.86
CA GLY A 104 16.08 5.03 5.00
C GLY A 104 16.61 4.20 3.83
N ILE A 105 15.77 3.38 3.19
CA ILE A 105 16.14 2.55 2.04
C ILE A 105 16.41 3.44 0.83
N LYS A 106 17.57 3.27 0.19
CA LYS A 106 17.95 4.00 -1.04
C LYS A 106 18.11 3.08 -2.25
N SER A 107 18.15 1.76 -2.02
CA SER A 107 18.32 0.77 -3.06
C SER A 107 17.57 -0.54 -2.76
N ARG A 108 17.39 -1.38 -3.79
CA ARG A 108 16.86 -2.75 -3.63
C ARG A 108 17.76 -3.62 -2.74
N GLN A 109 19.07 -3.36 -2.71
CA GLN A 109 19.98 -4.08 -1.83
C GLN A 109 19.72 -3.74 -0.36
N ASP A 110 19.48 -2.46 -0.04
CA ASP A 110 19.13 -2.03 1.33
C ASP A 110 17.83 -2.71 1.81
N PHE A 111 16.84 -2.79 0.91
CA PHE A 111 15.60 -3.54 1.19
C PHE A 111 15.88 -5.03 1.42
N SER A 112 16.74 -5.63 0.61
CA SER A 112 17.11 -7.04 0.74
C SER A 112 17.84 -7.33 2.05
N ASN A 113 18.65 -6.38 2.55
CA ASN A 113 19.32 -6.49 3.84
C ASN A 113 18.32 -6.53 5.01
N GLN A 114 17.13 -5.92 4.86
CA GLN A 114 16.06 -5.95 5.86
C GLN A 114 15.16 -7.19 5.77
N LYS A 115 15.39 -8.10 4.82
CA LYS A 115 14.51 -9.27 4.56
C LYS A 115 14.20 -10.10 5.80
N ALA A 116 15.18 -10.34 6.66
CA ALA A 116 14.97 -11.12 7.89
C ALA A 116 14.00 -10.39 8.86
N ASN A 117 14.23 -9.09 9.07
CA ASN A 117 13.41 -8.25 9.94
C ASN A 117 11.99 -8.07 9.40
N ILE A 118 11.87 -7.84 8.09
CA ILE A 118 10.56 -7.73 7.42
C ILE A 118 9.79 -9.04 7.54
N LYS A 119 10.43 -10.19 7.28
CA LYS A 119 9.76 -11.49 7.46
C LYS A 119 9.43 -11.81 8.91
N LYS A 120 10.20 -11.28 9.87
CA LYS A 120 9.90 -11.40 11.31
C LYS A 120 8.64 -10.63 11.67
N LEU A 121 8.55 -9.37 11.27
CA LEU A 121 7.49 -8.45 11.71
C LEU A 121 6.25 -8.43 10.80
N PHE A 122 6.38 -8.80 9.53
CA PHE A 122 5.26 -8.78 8.58
C PHE A 122 4.99 -10.13 7.92
N GLY A 123 5.79 -11.15 8.22
CA GLY A 123 5.64 -12.47 7.63
C GLY A 123 6.13 -12.52 6.18
N ALA A 124 6.03 -13.70 5.56
CA ALA A 124 6.49 -13.90 4.19
C ALA A 124 5.63 -13.16 3.16
N ASN A 125 4.31 -13.09 3.40
CA ASN A 125 3.39 -12.39 2.53
C ASN A 125 3.56 -10.86 2.63
N GLY A 126 3.83 -10.33 3.84
CA GLY A 126 4.14 -8.93 4.04
C GLY A 126 5.44 -8.51 3.35
N TYR A 127 6.47 -9.36 3.40
CA TYR A 127 7.71 -9.11 2.65
C TYR A 127 7.45 -8.90 1.15
N SER A 128 6.67 -9.78 0.54
CA SER A 128 6.35 -9.68 -0.90
C SER A 128 5.52 -8.44 -1.22
N GLN A 129 4.57 -8.06 -0.36
CA GLN A 129 3.76 -6.84 -0.54
C GLN A 129 4.61 -5.58 -0.39
N LEU A 130 5.46 -5.52 0.64
CA LEU A 130 6.36 -4.39 0.89
C LEU A 130 7.41 -4.23 -0.20
N GLU A 131 7.90 -5.33 -0.77
CA GLU A 131 8.85 -5.25 -1.90
C GLU A 131 8.22 -4.50 -3.07
N ASN A 132 6.96 -4.80 -3.39
CA ASN A 132 6.23 -4.14 -4.49
C ASN A 132 5.80 -2.70 -4.17
N GLN A 133 5.63 -2.34 -2.90
CA GLN A 133 5.22 -1.00 -2.51
C GLN A 133 6.41 -0.07 -2.28
N VAL A 134 7.46 -0.52 -1.62
CA VAL A 134 8.64 0.30 -1.29
C VAL A 134 9.53 0.49 -2.51
N LEU A 135 9.59 -0.50 -3.41
CA LEU A 135 10.41 -0.44 -4.63
C LEU A 135 9.52 -0.23 -5.86
N VAL A 136 9.68 0.92 -6.51
CA VAL A 136 9.00 1.25 -7.77
C VAL A 136 9.87 0.78 -8.93
N GLY A 137 9.43 -0.30 -9.59
CA GLY A 137 10.14 -0.88 -10.72
C GLY A 137 11.53 -1.43 -10.36
N THR A 138 12.50 -1.27 -11.26
CA THR A 138 13.83 -1.90 -11.11
C THR A 138 14.83 -1.07 -10.31
N LYS A 139 14.59 0.23 -10.08
CA LYS A 139 15.65 1.13 -9.56
C LYS A 139 15.21 2.21 -8.57
N SER A 140 13.91 2.47 -8.39
CA SER A 140 13.45 3.62 -7.63
C SER A 140 12.83 3.21 -6.30
N VAL A 141 13.13 3.94 -5.23
CA VAL A 141 12.44 3.82 -3.94
C VAL A 141 11.24 4.74 -3.96
N LEU A 142 10.10 4.28 -3.43
CA LEU A 142 8.85 5.03 -3.43
C LEU A 142 8.97 6.32 -2.60
N ALA A 143 9.53 6.22 -1.39
CA ALA A 143 9.59 7.31 -0.43
C ALA A 143 10.95 8.02 -0.44
N SER A 144 10.94 9.36 -0.37
CA SER A 144 12.15 10.17 -0.14
C SER A 144 12.46 10.30 1.34
N ALA A 145 11.43 10.45 2.17
CA ALA A 145 11.53 10.62 3.62
C ALA A 145 10.27 10.09 4.32
N ASN A 146 10.45 9.60 5.55
CA ASN A 146 9.36 9.23 6.43
C ASN A 146 8.94 10.46 7.24
N ASN A 147 7.64 10.75 7.28
CA ASN A 147 7.11 11.90 7.99
C ASN A 147 6.59 11.49 9.37
N ASN A 148 5.92 10.34 9.45
CA ASN A 148 5.34 9.83 10.69
C ASN A 148 5.15 8.31 10.66
N VAL A 149 5.24 7.67 11.83
CA VAL A 149 4.84 6.27 12.04
C VAL A 149 4.08 6.16 13.36
N SER A 150 2.91 5.54 13.32
CA SER A 150 2.10 5.21 14.48
C SER A 150 1.86 3.71 14.55
N VAL A 151 2.05 3.12 15.73
CA VAL A 151 1.87 1.67 15.99
C VAL A 151 0.80 1.48 17.06
N SER A 152 -0.10 0.53 16.84
CA SER A 152 -1.23 0.25 17.73
C SER A 152 -1.51 -1.27 17.77
N PHE A 153 -2.13 -1.77 18.85
CA PHE A 153 -2.30 -3.21 19.10
C PHE A 153 -3.72 -3.63 19.46
N TYR A 154 -4.36 -4.55 18.76
CA TYR A 154 -5.72 -4.99 19.12
C TYR A 154 -5.89 -6.50 19.04
N GLY A 155 -7.05 -7.01 19.47
CA GLY A 155 -7.42 -8.41 19.26
C GLY A 155 -6.45 -9.41 19.88
N PHE A 156 -5.97 -9.15 21.10
CA PHE A 156 -5.16 -10.14 21.81
C PHE A 156 -5.99 -11.39 22.10
N ASP A 157 -5.50 -12.53 21.63
CA ASP A 157 -6.06 -13.86 21.87
C ASP A 157 -5.09 -14.66 22.74
N ASN A 158 -5.55 -15.05 23.93
CA ASN A 158 -4.76 -15.79 24.91
C ASN A 158 -4.53 -17.25 24.50
N ASN A 159 -5.45 -17.87 23.78
CA ASN A 159 -5.40 -19.28 23.40
C ASN A 159 -4.37 -19.50 22.29
N SER A 160 -4.42 -18.65 21.26
CA SER A 160 -3.45 -18.68 20.14
C SER A 160 -2.17 -17.89 20.43
N GLN A 161 -2.12 -17.12 21.52
CA GLN A 161 -1.04 -16.20 21.85
C GLN A 161 -0.72 -15.25 20.70
N THR A 162 -1.77 -14.67 20.11
CA THR A 162 -1.66 -13.75 18.98
C THR A 162 -2.15 -12.37 19.34
N ILE A 163 -1.59 -11.36 18.67
CA ILE A 163 -2.03 -9.97 18.77
C ILE A 163 -1.96 -9.33 17.40
N HIS A 164 -2.94 -8.50 17.06
CA HIS A 164 -2.86 -7.69 15.87
C HIS A 164 -2.05 -6.43 16.13
N VAL A 165 -1.12 -6.12 15.23
CA VAL A 165 -0.33 -4.90 15.22
C VAL A 165 -0.74 -4.09 14.00
N VAL A 166 -1.26 -2.88 14.22
CA VAL A 166 -1.55 -1.94 13.15
C VAL A 166 -0.47 -0.88 13.10
N VAL A 167 0.14 -0.73 11.94
CA VAL A 167 1.08 0.34 11.65
C VAL A 167 0.46 1.28 10.62
N VAL A 168 0.50 2.58 10.90
CA VAL A 168 0.17 3.62 9.95
C VAL A 168 1.42 4.45 9.75
N THR A 169 1.83 4.64 8.50
CA THR A 169 2.98 5.48 8.16
C THR A 169 2.61 6.50 7.11
N GLU A 170 3.12 7.71 7.27
CA GLU A 170 3.05 8.79 6.30
C GLU A 170 4.46 9.11 5.80
N TYR A 171 4.60 9.38 4.51
CA TYR A 171 5.90 9.61 3.88
C TYR A 171 5.78 10.57 2.70
N SER A 172 6.88 11.21 2.39
CA SER A 172 7.01 12.05 1.19
C SER A 172 7.43 11.18 0.01
N LEU A 173 6.82 11.40 -1.16
CA LEU A 173 7.16 10.63 -2.37
C LEU A 173 8.48 11.10 -2.96
N GLY A 174 9.28 10.16 -3.48
CA GLY A 174 10.58 10.46 -4.08
C GLY A 174 10.49 10.99 -5.50
N THR A 175 9.44 10.62 -6.24
CA THR A 175 9.29 10.94 -7.67
C THR A 175 8.31 12.07 -7.95
N LEU A 176 7.54 12.49 -6.94
CA LEU A 176 6.46 13.49 -7.07
C LEU A 176 6.59 14.53 -5.95
N ALA A 177 7.20 15.67 -6.28
CA ALA A 177 7.40 16.75 -5.31
C ALA A 177 6.06 17.26 -4.74
N GLY A 178 5.99 17.41 -3.42
CA GLY A 178 4.79 17.87 -2.71
C GLY A 178 3.72 16.80 -2.48
N TYR A 179 3.83 15.62 -3.07
CA TYR A 179 2.91 14.51 -2.82
C TYR A 179 3.35 13.70 -1.61
N THR A 180 2.38 13.24 -0.83
CA THR A 180 2.59 12.33 0.29
C THR A 180 1.93 10.99 0.03
N GLY A 181 2.38 9.96 0.73
CA GLY A 181 1.73 8.66 0.76
C GLY A 181 1.41 8.26 2.19
N THR A 182 0.35 7.48 2.34
CA THR A 182 0.00 6.83 3.61
C THR A 182 -0.09 5.33 3.37
N THR A 183 0.59 4.55 4.20
CA THR A 183 0.47 3.08 4.20
C THR A 183 -0.13 2.60 5.52
N TYR A 184 -1.10 1.70 5.41
CA TYR A 184 -1.73 0.97 6.51
C TYR A 184 -1.28 -0.49 6.45
N ILE A 185 -0.75 -0.99 7.56
CA ILE A 185 -0.31 -2.38 7.71
C ILE A 185 -1.04 -2.98 8.90
N ASP A 186 -1.74 -4.10 8.70
CA ASP A 186 -2.28 -4.92 9.78
C ASP A 186 -1.53 -6.25 9.79
N ALA A 187 -0.83 -6.55 10.87
CA ALA A 187 -0.05 -7.77 11.05
C ALA A 187 -0.61 -8.61 12.20
N ASN A 188 -0.96 -9.86 11.93
CA ASN A 188 -1.26 -10.84 12.97
C ASN A 188 0.05 -11.44 13.50
N TYR A 189 0.42 -11.10 14.73
CA TYR A 189 1.69 -11.43 15.35
C TYR A 189 1.55 -12.53 16.39
N SER A 190 2.37 -13.59 16.27
CA SER A 190 2.45 -14.65 17.28
C SER A 190 3.50 -14.30 18.33
N LEU A 191 3.05 -14.13 19.58
CA LEU A 191 3.93 -13.90 20.72
C LEU A 191 4.74 -15.15 21.06
N ALA A 192 4.14 -16.33 20.91
CA ALA A 192 4.81 -17.62 21.14
C ALA A 192 6.01 -17.83 20.20
N LYS A 193 5.88 -17.42 18.93
CA LYS A 193 6.88 -17.62 17.88
C LYS A 193 7.77 -16.41 17.63
N ASP A 194 7.53 -15.30 18.33
CA ASP A 194 8.16 -13.99 18.11
C ASP A 194 8.18 -13.59 16.63
N LYS A 195 7.07 -13.83 15.92
CA LYS A 195 6.97 -13.65 14.46
C LYS A 195 5.54 -13.43 13.98
N ALA A 196 5.39 -12.62 12.94
CA ALA A 196 4.13 -12.44 12.22
C ALA A 196 3.72 -13.68 11.42
N ILE A 197 2.45 -14.03 11.55
CA ILE A 197 1.78 -15.12 10.83
C ILE A 197 1.38 -14.62 9.43
N SER A 198 0.79 -13.43 9.37
CA SER A 198 0.28 -12.82 8.14
C SER A 198 0.19 -11.31 8.29
N SER A 199 0.31 -10.57 7.18
CA SER A 199 -0.06 -9.16 7.13
C SER A 199 -0.89 -8.76 5.90
N SER A 200 -1.65 -7.68 6.02
CA SER A 200 -2.30 -6.99 4.90
C SER A 200 -1.78 -5.55 4.82
N ILE A 201 -1.50 -5.07 3.61
CA ILE A 201 -0.86 -3.78 3.39
C ILE A 201 -1.60 -3.01 2.30
N THR A 202 -2.05 -1.80 2.63
CA THR A 202 -2.74 -0.90 1.69
C THR A 202 -2.05 0.45 1.70
N SER A 203 -1.93 1.08 0.54
CA SER A 203 -1.29 2.38 0.39
C SER A 203 -2.13 3.33 -0.44
N ALA A 204 -2.16 4.60 -0.07
CA ALA A 204 -2.73 5.70 -0.85
C ALA A 204 -1.67 6.78 -1.10
N VAL A 205 -1.87 7.52 -2.19
CA VAL A 205 -1.10 8.71 -2.55
C VAL A 205 -2.02 9.92 -2.47
N HIS A 206 -1.55 10.97 -1.82
CA HIS A 206 -2.25 12.23 -1.62
C HIS A 206 -1.56 13.34 -2.42
N SER A 207 -2.37 14.18 -3.05
CA SER A 207 -1.89 15.36 -3.76
C SER A 207 -1.40 16.42 -2.77
N PRO A 208 -0.49 17.31 -3.20
CA PRO A 208 -0.15 18.48 -2.41
C PRO A 208 -1.45 19.23 -2.08
N GLN A 209 -1.69 19.53 -0.80
CA GLN A 209 -2.78 20.44 -0.47
C GLN A 209 -2.41 21.82 -1.03
N ASP A 210 -3.23 22.36 -1.93
CA ASP A 210 -3.15 23.78 -2.29
C ASP A 210 -3.42 24.59 -1.01
N THR A 211 -2.36 25.06 -0.37
CA THR A 211 -2.46 26.05 0.72
C THR A 211 -2.82 27.39 0.09
N ASN A 212 -4.06 27.51 -0.39
CA ASN A 212 -4.68 28.76 -0.81
C ASN A 212 -6.15 28.76 -0.37
N SER A 213 -6.35 28.65 0.94
CA SER A 213 -7.57 29.15 1.58
C SER A 213 -7.18 30.39 2.36
N ASN A 214 -7.42 31.54 1.74
CA ASN A 214 -7.42 32.86 2.35
C ASN A 214 -8.11 32.79 3.71
N ASP A 215 -7.32 32.94 4.76
CA ASP A 215 -7.78 33.30 6.08
C ASP A 215 -8.14 34.79 6.02
N ASN A 216 -9.38 35.07 5.63
CA ASN A 216 -9.92 36.43 5.72
C ASN A 216 -11.40 36.36 6.09
N SER A 217 -11.64 35.94 7.33
CA SER A 217 -12.88 36.22 8.02
C SER A 217 -12.64 36.20 9.53
N SER A 218 -12.38 37.38 10.09
CA SER A 218 -12.96 37.92 11.33
C SER A 218 -11.97 38.83 12.07
N GLN A 219 -12.07 40.14 11.81
CA GLN A 219 -12.02 41.15 12.87
C GLN A 219 -13.35 41.89 12.86
#